data_AF-A0A5K1AWQ5-F1
#
_entry.id   AF-A0A5K1AWQ5-F1
#
_cell.length_a   1.000
_cell.length_b   1.000
_cell.length_c   1.000
_cell.angle_alpha   90.00
_cell.angle_beta   90.00
_cell.angle_gamma   90.00
#
_symmetry.space_group_name_H-M   'P 1'
#
loop_
_entity.id
_entity.type
_entity.pdbx_description
1 polymer ?
#
loop_
_entity_poly.entity_id
_entity_poly.type
_entity_poly.pdbx_seq_one_letter_code
_entity_poly.pdbx_strand_id
1 'polypeptide(L)' 'IPVNGFGICGTLHLAEPLDACSSLLNGLNVNISEGIKFALIIRGSCTFEEKVKNAQDAGFRAAIVYDNKETGSLIS' A
#
# COMPACT_ATOMS: atom_id res chain seq x y z
N ILE A 1 -15.48 -16.31 -7.16
CA ILE A 1 -15.64 -15.07 -7.96
C ILE A 1 -14.48 -15.07 -8.95
N PRO A 2 -14.73 -15.14 -10.26
CA PRO A 2 -13.65 -15.07 -11.23
C PRO A 2 -13.08 -13.65 -11.23
N VAL A 3 -11.76 -13.54 -11.10
CA VAL A 3 -11.04 -12.29 -11.34
C VAL A 3 -11.08 -12.06 -12.85
N ASN A 4 -11.79 -11.01 -13.25
CA ASN A 4 -11.72 -10.49 -14.60
C ASN A 4 -10.25 -10.12 -14.90
N GLY A 5 -9.71 -10.57 -16.03
CA GLY A 5 -8.26 -10.49 -16.36
C GLY A 5 -7.70 -9.09 -16.60
N PHE A 6 -8.34 -8.05 -16.05
CA PHE A 6 -7.88 -6.68 -16.10
C PHE A 6 -6.87 -6.44 -14.97
N GLY A 7 -5.64 -6.07 -15.33
CA GLY A 7 -4.61 -5.62 -14.39
C GLY A 7 -4.60 -4.10 -14.25
N ILE A 8 -3.95 -3.62 -13.19
CA ILE A 8 -3.62 -2.20 -13.02
C ILE A 8 -2.10 -2.05 -12.95
N CYS A 9 -1.55 -1.08 -13.70
CA CYS A 9 -0.13 -0.73 -13.67
C CYS A 9 0.04 0.63 -13.01
N GLY A 10 1.10 0.80 -12.24
CA GLY A 10 1.37 2.03 -11.51
C GLY A 10 2.76 2.03 -10.87
N THR A 11 3.13 3.18 -10.33
CA THR A 11 4.40 3.38 -9.63
C THR A 11 4.25 3.02 -8.16
N LEU A 12 5.26 2.36 -7.60
CA LEU A 12 5.31 2.02 -6.19
C LEU A 12 5.90 3.17 -5.38
N HIS A 13 5.22 3.59 -4.32
CA HIS A 13 5.65 4.65 -3.41
C HIS A 13 5.68 4.13 -1.98
N LEU A 14 6.77 4.38 -1.27
CA LEU A 14 6.88 4.06 0.15
C LEU A 14 5.91 4.94 0.96
N ALA A 15 5.13 4.37 1.87
CA ALA A 15 4.20 5.13 2.71
C ALA A 15 4.94 6.01 3.73
N GLU A 16 4.38 7.18 4.05
CA GLU A 16 4.87 8.06 5.11
C GLU A 16 3.69 8.49 6.00
N PRO A 17 3.54 7.96 7.23
CA PRO A 17 4.43 7.00 7.90
C PRO A 17 4.42 5.58 7.28
N LEU A 18 5.55 4.86 7.44
CA LEU A 18 5.79 3.55 6.83
C LEU A 18 4.72 2.49 7.15
N ASP A 19 4.15 2.54 8.34
CA ASP A 19 3.14 1.59 8.80
C ASP A 19 1.72 1.99 8.42
N ALA A 20 1.50 3.19 7.86
CA ALA A 20 0.19 3.71 7.49
C ALA A 20 -0.87 3.60 8.60
N CYS A 21 -0.46 3.67 9.87
CA CYS A 21 -1.38 3.64 11.00
C CYS A 21 -1.92 5.04 11.35
N SER A 22 -1.59 6.05 10.55
CA SER A 22 -2.16 7.39 10.57
C SER A 22 -2.23 7.94 9.14
N SER A 23 -2.78 9.16 9.00
CA SER A 23 -2.92 9.83 7.70
C SER A 23 -1.58 9.96 6.98
N LEU A 24 -1.52 9.52 5.72
CA LEU A 24 -0.28 9.56 4.93
C LEU A 24 -0.02 10.96 4.35
N LEU A 25 1.23 11.40 4.41
CA LEU A 25 1.67 12.72 3.97
C LEU A 25 1.92 12.81 2.45
N ASN A 26 2.20 11.68 1.81
CA ASN A 26 2.76 11.63 0.46
C ASN A 26 1.82 11.10 -0.63
N GLY A 27 0.57 10.76 -0.28
CA GLY A 27 -0.43 10.34 -1.27
C GLY A 27 -1.02 11.51 -2.09
N LEU A 28 -1.05 12.71 -1.51
CA LEU A 28 -1.80 13.85 -2.06
C LEU A 28 -1.09 14.66 -3.15
N ASN A 29 0.08 14.23 -3.62
CA ASN A 29 0.67 14.79 -4.85
C ASN A 29 -0.07 14.23 -6.07
N VAL A 30 -1.36 14.53 -6.18
CA VAL A 30 -2.22 14.20 -7.32
C VAL A 30 -1.99 15.28 -8.38
N ASN A 31 -0.75 15.40 -8.87
CA ASN A 31 -0.59 15.90 -10.21
C ASN A 31 -1.15 14.80 -11.12
N ILE A 32 -2.26 15.09 -11.78
CA ILE A 32 -2.98 14.17 -12.68
C ILE A 32 -2.06 13.61 -13.78
N SER A 33 -0.90 14.24 -14.01
CA SER A 33 0.17 13.78 -14.88
C SER A 33 1.05 12.65 -14.34
N GLU A 34 0.98 12.29 -13.05
CA GLU A 34 1.92 11.34 -12.41
C GLU A 34 1.47 9.86 -12.44
N GLY A 35 0.34 9.54 -13.08
CA GLY A 35 -0.13 8.16 -13.24
C GLY A 35 -0.65 7.53 -11.95
N ILE A 36 -0.93 6.22 -12.00
CA ILE A 36 -1.47 5.46 -10.87
C ILE A 36 -0.36 5.19 -9.85
N LYS A 37 -0.63 5.42 -8.56
CA LYS A 37 0.30 5.19 -7.45
C LYS A 37 -0.17 4.06 -6.54
N PHE A 38 0.76 3.23 -6.12
CA PHE A 38 0.55 2.16 -5.14
C PHE A 38 1.35 2.45 -3.87
N ALA A 39 0.73 2.32 -2.71
CA ALA A 39 1.41 2.46 -1.42
C ALA A 39 2.15 1.16 -1.07
N LEU A 40 3.41 1.25 -0.68
CA LEU A 40 4.19 0.18 -0.06
C LEU A 40 4.25 0.42 1.45
N ILE A 41 3.68 -0.50 2.22
CA ILE A 41 3.41 -0.34 3.65
C ILE A 41 4.06 -1.48 4.43
N ILE A 42 4.71 -1.19 5.55
CA ILE A 42 5.28 -2.22 6.43
C ILE A 42 4.18 -2.89 7.26
N ARG A 43 4.28 -4.21 7.43
CA ARG A 43 3.42 -4.97 8.36
C ARG A 43 3.67 -4.58 9.82
N GLY A 44 2.61 -4.57 10.62
CA GLY A 44 2.66 -4.33 12.07
C GLY A 44 1.93 -3.06 12.51
N SER A 45 2.04 -2.73 13.79
CA SER A 45 1.45 -1.56 14.48
C SER A 45 -0.09 -1.47 14.52
N CYS A 46 -0.78 -1.70 13.41
CA CYS A 46 -2.24 -1.63 13.27
C CYS A 46 -2.78 -2.69 12.30
N THR A 47 -4.11 -2.72 12.11
CA THR A 47 -4.79 -3.71 11.27
C THR A 47 -4.56 -3.47 9.77
N PHE A 48 -4.76 -4.51 8.95
CA PHE A 48 -4.70 -4.36 7.48
C PHE A 48 -5.78 -3.41 6.95
N GLU A 49 -6.97 -3.43 7.54
CA GLU A 49 -8.07 -2.54 7.16
C GLU A 49 -7.68 -1.07 7.36
N GLU A 50 -7.10 -0.74 8.51
CA GLU A 50 -6.67 0.62 8.83
C GLU A 50 -5.58 1.12 7.87
N LYS A 51 -4.61 0.26 7.55
CA LYS A 51 -3.57 0.54 6.54
C LYS A 51 -4.16 0.87 5.17
N VAL A 52 -5.09 0.02 4.70
CA VAL A 52 -5.74 0.20 3.40
C VAL A 52 -6.59 1.46 3.39
N LYS A 53 -7.33 1.73 4.47
CA LYS A 53 -8.15 2.94 4.60
C LYS A 53 -7.30 4.20 4.53
N ASN A 54 -6.22 4.29 5.30
CA ASN A 54 -5.33 5.44 5.28
C ASN A 54 -4.64 5.64 3.92
N ALA A 55 -4.32 4.55 3.21
CA ALA A 55 -3.79 4.63 1.84
C ALA A 55 -4.84 5.12 0.84
N GLN A 56 -6.09 4.68 0.96
CA GLN A 56 -7.20 5.15 0.13
C GLN A 56 -7.49 6.63 0.37
N ASP A 57 -7.56 7.06 1.63
CA ASP A 57 -7.79 8.45 2.03
C ASP A 57 -6.69 9.39 1.52
N ALA A 58 -5.46 8.86 1.39
CA ALA A 58 -4.33 9.59 0.83
C ALA A 58 -4.30 9.60 -0.72
N GLY A 59 -5.19 8.86 -1.40
CA GLY A 59 -5.30 8.87 -2.87
C GLY A 59 -4.54 7.76 -3.60
N PHE A 60 -4.02 6.76 -2.90
CA PHE A 60 -3.42 5.58 -3.55
C PHE A 60 -4.47 4.67 -4.15
N ARG A 61 -4.15 4.04 -5.28
CA ARG A 61 -5.07 3.12 -5.97
C ARG A 61 -5.01 1.69 -5.45
N ALA A 62 -3.88 1.31 -4.85
CA ALA A 62 -3.68 0.03 -4.20
C ALA A 62 -2.67 0.17 -3.05
N ALA A 63 -2.73 -0.76 -2.10
CA ALA A 63 -1.78 -0.88 -1.00
C ALA A 63 -1.15 -2.28 -1.03
N ILE A 64 0.18 -2.32 -0.97
CA ILE A 64 0.98 -3.54 -0.90
C ILE A 64 1.63 -3.56 0.48
N VAL A 65 1.20 -4.49 1.32
CA VAL A 65 1.76 -4.65 2.67
C VAL A 65 2.83 -5.74 2.64
N TYR A 66 4.09 -5.36 2.90
CA TYR A 66 5.20 -6.31 2.93
C TYR A 66 5.46 -6.80 4.36
N ASP A 67 5.81 -8.08 4.49
CA ASP A 67 6.23 -8.64 5.77
C ASP A 67 7.64 -8.14 6.12
N ASN A 68 7.85 -7.81 7.38
CA ASN A 68 9.11 -7.33 7.94
C ASN A 68 9.70 -8.29 8.98
N LYS A 69 9.08 -9.47 9.15
CA LYS A 69 9.57 -10.50 10.06
C LYS A 69 10.31 -11.57 9.27
N GLU A 70 11.57 -11.81 9.65
CA GLU A 70 12.24 -13.05 9.27
C GLU A 70 11.60 -14.20 10.05
N THR A 71 10.67 -14.89 9.41
CA THR A 71 10.24 -16.19 9.89
C THR A 71 11.13 -17.23 9.22
N GLY A 72 11.93 -17.93 10.00
CA GLY A 72 12.81 -18.98 9.51
C GLY A 72 12.02 -20.00 8.67
N SER A 73 12.55 -20.25 7.48
CA SER A 73 12.06 -21.12 6.39
C SER A 73 10.70 -20.77 5.78
N LEU A 74 10.74 -20.41 4.48
CA LEU A 74 9.56 -20.27 3.62
C LEU A 74 9.03 -21.62 3.11
N ILE A 75 9.68 -22.75 3.45
CA ILE A 75 9.29 -24.12 3.08
C ILE A 75 9.79 -25.09 4.17
N SER A 76 8.94 -26.00 4.64
CA SER A 76 9.34 -27.23 5.34
C SER A 76 8.76 -28.43 4.60
#